data_AF-A0A7S1H6G2-F1
#
_entry.id   AF-A0A7S1H6G2-F1
#
_cell.length_a   1.000
_cell.length_b   1.000
_cell.length_c   1.000
_cell.angle_alpha   90.00
_cell.angle_beta   90.00
_cell.angle_gamma   90.00
#
_symmetry.space_group_name_H-M   'P 1'
#
loop_
_entity.id
_entity.type
_entity.pdbx_description
1 polymer ?
#
loop_
_entity_poly.entity_id
_entity_poly.type
_entity_poly.pdbx_seq_one_letter_code
_entity_poly.pdbx_strand_id
1 'polypeptide(L)'
;TGAAPAVIFGRKDATSNKYITPEPGACEAAAGLFEGSVKSFKAKSGFYCGSGRGSPTYWTTQTGNQSSNFAGILNYGLNAHTELYAEALLGFTTTENNTRGPSWTSLGGSKGYFVNGSTGKLETWSRRFAPEEIGGAEAFNRKWKDRTHNLVLGVRGDLQGTSWSYDLGFNTSGY
;
A
#
# COMPACT_ATOMS: atom_id res chain seq x y z
N THR A 1 26.08 3.81 -16.36
CA THR A 1 26.15 2.52 -15.63
C THR A 1 24.80 2.27 -14.99
N GLY A 2 24.16 1.13 -15.27
CA GLY A 2 22.84 0.80 -14.73
C GLY A 2 22.88 0.42 -13.25
N ALA A 3 21.75 0.52 -12.56
CA ALA A 3 21.62 0.08 -11.17
C ALA A 3 21.92 -1.43 -11.02
N ALA A 4 22.52 -1.82 -9.89
CA ALA A 4 22.77 -3.22 -9.61
C ALA A 4 21.44 -3.99 -9.50
N PRO A 5 21.35 -5.21 -10.07
CA PRO A 5 20.16 -6.05 -9.96
C PRO A 5 19.74 -6.27 -8.51
N ALA A 6 18.43 -6.28 -8.28
CA ALA A 6 17.85 -6.62 -7.00
C ALA A 6 18.11 -8.10 -6.68
N VAL A 7 18.51 -8.40 -5.44
CA VAL A 7 18.59 -9.79 -4.96
C VAL A 7 17.17 -10.35 -4.86
N ILE A 8 16.93 -11.49 -5.50
CA ILE A 8 15.65 -12.19 -5.46
C ILE A 8 15.69 -13.32 -4.43
N PHE A 9 16.81 -14.05 -4.40
CA PHE A 9 17.16 -14.89 -3.28
C PHE A 9 18.67 -14.88 -3.12
N GLY A 10 19.11 -14.80 -1.86
CA GLY A 10 20.51 -14.65 -1.55
C GLY A 10 20.82 -15.20 -0.18
N ARG A 11 21.94 -15.91 -0.09
CA ARG A 11 22.55 -16.37 1.14
C ARG A 11 23.85 -15.60 1.34
N LYS A 12 24.05 -15.07 2.54
CA LYS A 12 25.29 -14.39 2.91
C LYS A 12 25.86 -14.98 4.16
N ASP A 13 27.18 -15.04 4.23
CA ASP A 13 27.89 -15.22 5.47
C ASP A 13 27.79 -13.90 6.27
N ALA A 14 27.16 -13.94 7.43
CA ALA A 14 26.88 -12.76 8.25
C ALA A 14 28.14 -12.14 8.86
N THR A 15 29.23 -12.90 8.99
CA THR A 15 30.51 -12.40 9.50
C THR A 15 31.27 -11.63 8.43
N SER A 16 31.35 -12.17 7.21
CA SER A 16 32.10 -11.55 6.10
C SER A 16 31.23 -10.67 5.18
N ASN A 17 29.91 -10.72 5.31
CA ASN A 17 28.91 -10.10 4.44
C ASN A 17 29.06 -10.49 2.94
N LYS A 18 29.75 -11.60 2.68
CA LYS A 18 29.93 -12.16 1.32
C LYS A 18 28.80 -13.12 0.99
N TYR A 19 28.38 -13.14 -0.26
CA TYR A 19 27.43 -14.12 -0.75
C TYR A 19 28.04 -15.52 -0.70
N ILE A 20 27.24 -16.46 -0.22
CA ILE A 20 27.47 -17.87 -0.36
C ILE A 20 26.88 -18.25 -1.70
N THR A 21 27.73 -18.72 -2.61
CA THR A 21 27.34 -19.07 -3.98
C THR A 21 26.15 -20.04 -3.94
N PRO A 22 25.03 -19.73 -4.63
CA PRO A 22 23.92 -20.64 -4.78
C PRO A 22 24.37 -21.97 -5.40
N GLU A 23 23.69 -23.05 -5.05
CA GLU A 23 23.93 -24.36 -5.67
C GLU A 23 23.65 -24.31 -7.18
N PRO A 24 24.30 -25.15 -7.98
CA PRO A 24 24.00 -25.26 -9.41
C PRO A 24 22.50 -25.52 -9.64
N GLY A 25 21.87 -24.79 -10.56
CA GLY A 25 20.44 -24.92 -10.85
C GLY A 25 19.53 -24.07 -9.96
N ALA A 26 20.03 -23.47 -8.88
CA ALA A 26 19.19 -22.68 -7.98
C ALA A 26 18.59 -21.44 -8.67
N CYS A 27 19.39 -20.68 -9.44
CA CYS A 27 18.90 -19.50 -10.17
C CYS A 27 17.92 -19.90 -11.28
N GLU A 28 18.17 -21.04 -11.92
CA GLU A 28 17.40 -21.61 -13.02
C GLU A 28 16.01 -22.03 -12.55
N ALA A 29 15.89 -22.62 -11.36
CA ALA A 29 14.61 -22.99 -10.74
C ALA A 29 13.70 -21.77 -10.51
N ALA A 30 14.28 -20.58 -10.36
CA ALA A 30 13.55 -19.33 -10.18
C ALA A 30 13.50 -18.47 -11.46
N ALA A 31 13.99 -18.96 -12.60
CA ALA A 31 14.16 -18.17 -13.81
C ALA A 31 12.85 -17.57 -14.33
N GLY A 32 11.71 -18.23 -14.08
CA GLY A 32 10.38 -17.75 -14.48
C GLY A 32 9.87 -16.53 -13.68
N LEU A 33 10.48 -16.20 -12.55
CA LEU A 33 10.03 -15.10 -11.69
C LEU A 33 10.42 -13.72 -12.24
N PHE A 34 9.67 -12.69 -11.84
CA PHE A 34 9.89 -11.31 -12.29
C PHE A 34 9.91 -11.22 -13.82
N GLU A 35 8.88 -11.75 -14.48
CA GLU A 35 8.77 -11.81 -15.94
C GLU A 35 9.99 -12.45 -16.61
N GLY A 36 10.43 -13.60 -16.09
CA GLY A 36 11.53 -14.35 -16.70
C GLY A 36 12.93 -13.74 -16.52
N SER A 37 13.10 -12.77 -15.61
CA SER A 37 14.32 -11.96 -15.54
C SER A 37 15.33 -12.38 -14.47
N VAL A 38 15.02 -13.43 -13.71
CA VAL A 38 15.93 -13.96 -12.68
C VAL A 38 17.10 -14.70 -13.33
N LYS A 39 18.32 -14.34 -12.92
CA LYS A 39 19.54 -15.02 -13.33
C LYS A 39 20.65 -14.86 -12.30
N SER A 40 21.73 -15.62 -12.49
CA SER A 40 22.94 -15.50 -11.68
C SER A 40 23.68 -14.19 -11.99
N PHE A 41 24.08 -13.47 -10.95
CA PHE A 41 24.87 -12.24 -11.03
C PHE A 41 26.11 -12.34 -10.15
N LYS A 42 27.23 -11.81 -10.66
CA LYS A 42 28.50 -11.72 -9.96
C LYS A 42 28.67 -10.30 -9.39
N ALA A 43 28.72 -10.18 -8.06
CA ALA A 43 29.14 -8.97 -7.37
C ALA A 43 30.56 -9.13 -6.80
N LYS A 44 31.17 -8.02 -6.35
CA LYS A 44 32.42 -8.06 -5.57
C LYS A 44 32.31 -8.94 -4.32
N SER A 45 31.11 -9.02 -3.75
CA SER A 45 30.82 -9.83 -2.56
C SER A 45 30.48 -11.30 -2.87
N GLY A 46 30.44 -11.73 -4.14
CA GLY A 46 30.14 -13.12 -4.52
C GLY A 46 28.95 -13.24 -5.49
N PHE A 47 28.49 -14.47 -5.73
CA PHE A 47 27.39 -14.77 -6.64
C PHE A 47 26.03 -14.78 -5.92
N TYR A 48 25.01 -14.25 -6.58
CA TYR A 48 23.63 -14.28 -6.08
C TYR A 48 22.66 -14.37 -7.25
N CYS A 49 21.44 -14.79 -6.97
CA CYS A 49 20.38 -14.79 -7.97
C CYS A 49 19.58 -13.49 -7.84
N GLY A 50 19.56 -12.73 -8.92
CA GLY A 50 19.00 -11.39 -8.95
C GLY A 50 18.14 -11.17 -10.17
N SER A 51 17.49 -10.01 -10.21
CA SER A 51 16.70 -9.54 -11.33
C SER A 51 16.82 -8.03 -11.46
N GLY A 52 16.94 -7.54 -12.70
CA GLY A 52 16.87 -6.11 -13.00
C GLY A 52 15.45 -5.54 -12.82
N ARG A 53 14.42 -6.39 -12.89
CA ARG A 53 13.02 -6.03 -12.64
C ARG A 53 12.64 -6.07 -11.16
N GLY A 54 13.38 -6.81 -10.34
CA GLY A 54 13.07 -7.00 -8.92
C GLY A 54 12.89 -5.72 -8.10
N SER A 55 13.54 -4.60 -8.48
CA SER A 55 13.35 -3.31 -7.82
C SER A 55 12.13 -2.54 -8.36
N PRO A 56 11.99 -2.30 -9.69
CA PRO A 56 10.86 -1.53 -10.23
C PRO A 56 9.51 -2.26 -10.22
N THR A 57 9.46 -3.59 -10.19
CA THR A 57 8.21 -4.37 -10.37
C THR A 57 7.06 -3.97 -9.43
N TYR A 58 7.35 -3.56 -8.20
CA TYR A 58 6.34 -3.17 -7.20
C TYR A 58 6.23 -1.66 -7.01
N TRP A 59 6.99 -0.89 -7.78
CA TRP A 59 7.02 0.56 -7.64
C TRP A 59 5.90 1.16 -8.47
N THR A 60 4.87 1.69 -7.81
CA THR A 60 3.83 2.48 -8.46
C THR A 60 4.40 3.84 -8.87
N THR A 61 4.28 4.20 -10.14
CA THR A 61 4.68 5.53 -10.64
C THR A 61 3.65 6.61 -10.31
N GLN A 62 2.40 6.22 -10.10
CA GLN A 62 1.30 7.09 -9.70
C GLN A 62 0.50 6.41 -8.59
N THR A 63 0.04 7.20 -7.63
CA THR A 63 -0.88 6.74 -6.58
C THR A 63 -2.27 6.57 -7.18
N GLY A 64 -2.89 5.42 -7.00
CA GLY A 64 -4.29 5.20 -7.37
C GLY A 64 -5.21 5.93 -6.41
N ASN A 65 -6.21 6.65 -6.93
CA ASN A 65 -7.25 7.30 -6.13
C ASN A 65 -8.61 7.05 -6.76
N GLN A 66 -9.53 6.49 -5.98
CA GLN A 66 -10.93 6.33 -6.33
C GLN A 66 -11.78 7.01 -5.27
N SER A 67 -12.55 8.02 -5.66
CA SER A 67 -13.45 8.72 -4.76
C SER A 67 -14.90 8.64 -5.22
N SER A 68 -15.81 8.68 -4.26
CA SER A 68 -17.26 8.72 -4.47
C SER A 68 -17.85 9.70 -3.47
N ASN A 69 -18.63 10.65 -3.97
CA ASN A 69 -19.27 11.67 -3.15
C ASN A 69 -20.78 11.59 -3.33
N PHE A 70 -21.50 11.70 -2.23
CA PHE A 70 -22.95 11.75 -2.19
C PHE A 70 -23.39 13.06 -1.56
N ALA A 71 -24.36 13.72 -2.17
CA ALA A 71 -24.96 14.95 -1.68
C ALA A 71 -26.47 14.79 -1.64
N GLY A 72 -27.09 15.18 -0.52
CA GLY A 72 -28.54 15.15 -0.34
C GLY A 72 -28.99 16.40 0.40
N ILE A 73 -30.10 16.98 -0.06
CA ILE A 73 -30.77 18.11 0.57
C ILE A 73 -32.24 17.74 0.70
N LEU A 74 -32.80 17.95 1.88
CA LEU A 74 -34.20 17.70 2.20
C LEU A 74 -34.79 18.93 2.86
N ASN A 75 -35.95 19.35 2.40
CA ASN A 75 -36.74 20.43 2.99
C ASN A 75 -38.13 19.87 3.32
N TYR A 76 -38.64 20.23 4.50
CA TYR A 76 -39.93 19.77 4.99
C TYR A 76 -40.70 20.93 5.63
N GLY A 77 -41.79 21.36 4.99
CA GLY A 77 -42.68 22.38 5.53
C GLY A 77 -43.50 21.82 6.69
N LEU A 78 -43.24 22.30 7.92
CA LEU A 78 -44.06 21.98 9.09
C LEU A 78 -45.42 22.68 9.03
N ASN A 79 -45.42 23.92 8.55
CA ASN A 79 -46.60 24.75 8.34
C ASN A 79 -46.28 25.87 7.33
N ALA A 80 -47.22 26.79 7.10
CA ALA A 80 -47.07 27.88 6.12
C ALA A 80 -45.91 28.86 6.42
N HIS A 81 -45.42 28.89 7.66
CA HIS A 81 -44.43 29.86 8.16
C HIS A 81 -43.16 29.19 8.71
N THR A 82 -43.02 27.87 8.57
CA THR A 82 -41.91 27.13 9.18
C THR A 82 -41.52 25.93 8.32
N GLU A 83 -40.25 25.88 7.96
CA GLU A 83 -39.63 24.80 7.18
C GLU A 83 -38.42 24.24 7.94
N LEU A 84 -38.35 22.93 8.03
CA LEU A 84 -37.14 22.22 8.45
C LEU A 84 -36.29 21.92 7.21
N TYR A 85 -34.98 22.06 7.33
CA TYR A 85 -34.06 21.64 6.29
C TYR A 85 -32.97 20.72 6.84
N ALA A 86 -32.49 19.83 5.99
CA ALA A 86 -31.41 18.91 6.28
C ALA A 86 -30.51 18.76 5.05
N GLU A 87 -29.21 18.80 5.25
CA GLU A 87 -28.21 18.61 4.19
C GLU A 87 -27.20 17.56 4.64
N ALA A 88 -26.79 16.71 3.71
CA ALA A 88 -25.79 15.68 3.94
C ALA A 88 -24.83 15.60 2.77
N LEU A 89 -23.54 15.72 3.05
CA LEU A 89 -22.44 15.44 2.13
C LEU A 89 -21.63 14.28 2.70
N LEU A 90 -21.47 13.21 1.94
CA LEU A 90 -20.68 12.04 2.32
C LEU A 90 -19.62 11.78 1.27
N GLY A 91 -18.37 11.57 1.69
CA GLY A 91 -17.25 11.24 0.81
C GLY A 91 -16.63 9.90 1.19
N PHE A 92 -16.31 9.09 0.19
CA PHE A 92 -15.62 7.82 0.34
C PHE A 92 -14.43 7.80 -0.62
N THR A 93 -13.22 7.70 -0.10
CA THR A 93 -12.00 7.69 -0.91
C THR A 93 -11.18 6.45 -0.60
N THR A 94 -10.75 5.75 -1.65
CA THR A 94 -9.73 4.69 -1.55
C THR A 94 -8.49 5.15 -2.28
N THR A 95 -7.36 5.17 -1.57
CA THR A 95 -6.05 5.49 -2.12
C THR A 95 -5.17 4.25 -2.05
N GLU A 96 -4.42 3.95 -3.11
CA GLU A 96 -3.46 2.85 -3.10
C GLU A 96 -2.11 3.20 -3.73
N ASN A 97 -1.04 2.66 -3.14
CA ASN A 97 0.34 2.88 -3.59
C ASN A 97 1.22 1.72 -3.11
N ASN A 98 2.26 1.41 -3.88
CA ASN A 98 3.34 0.55 -3.43
C ASN A 98 4.70 1.09 -3.90
N THR A 99 5.70 1.04 -3.02
CA THR A 99 7.08 1.42 -3.36
C THR A 99 8.07 0.26 -3.22
N ARG A 100 7.63 -0.88 -2.67
CA ARG A 100 8.51 -2.01 -2.38
C ARG A 100 7.75 -3.33 -2.42
N GLY A 101 8.34 -4.32 -3.08
CA GLY A 101 7.85 -5.68 -3.01
C GLY A 101 8.01 -6.31 -1.63
N PRO A 102 7.21 -7.35 -1.33
CA PRO A 102 7.38 -8.14 -0.12
C PRO A 102 8.75 -8.82 -0.11
N SER A 103 9.37 -8.82 1.07
CA SER A 103 10.65 -9.46 1.28
C SER A 103 10.68 -10.20 2.60
N TRP A 104 11.39 -11.31 2.64
CA TRP A 104 11.66 -12.08 3.83
C TRP A 104 13.16 -12.16 4.08
N THR A 105 13.55 -12.19 5.35
CA THR A 105 14.92 -12.43 5.78
C THR A 105 14.93 -13.41 6.95
N SER A 106 15.93 -14.29 7.01
CA SER A 106 16.08 -15.28 8.08
C SER A 106 16.10 -14.61 9.45
N LEU A 107 15.30 -15.10 10.39
CA LEU A 107 15.20 -14.56 11.76
C LEU A 107 15.05 -13.02 11.79
N GLY A 108 14.32 -12.44 10.83
CA GLY A 108 14.18 -10.98 10.69
C GLY A 108 13.52 -10.26 11.87
N GLY A 109 12.77 -10.97 12.72
CA GLY A 109 12.21 -10.42 13.96
C GLY A 109 13.18 -10.42 15.15
N SER A 110 14.40 -10.93 14.98
CA SER A 110 15.41 -10.99 16.04
C SER A 110 16.81 -10.65 15.51
N LYS A 111 17.68 -11.64 15.33
CA LYS A 111 19.09 -11.43 14.99
C LYS A 111 19.34 -11.24 13.49
N GLY A 112 18.43 -11.69 12.62
CA GLY A 112 18.62 -11.61 11.16
C GLY A 112 19.57 -12.66 10.56
N TYR A 113 20.10 -13.59 11.37
CA TYR A 113 21.05 -14.62 10.95
C TYR A 113 20.97 -15.84 11.86
N PHE A 114 21.40 -17.00 11.38
CA PHE A 114 21.43 -18.26 12.12
C PHE A 114 22.68 -19.07 11.77
N VAL A 115 23.05 -20.04 12.61
CA VAL A 115 24.12 -20.98 12.26
C VAL A 115 23.53 -22.09 11.39
N ASN A 116 24.00 -22.20 10.15
CA ASN A 116 23.55 -23.23 9.22
C ASN A 116 24.32 -24.53 9.47
N GLY A 117 23.61 -25.60 9.85
CA GLY A 117 24.22 -26.89 10.17
C GLY A 117 24.95 -27.56 8.99
N SER A 118 24.55 -27.27 7.75
CA SER A 118 25.18 -27.86 6.55
C SER A 118 26.50 -27.17 6.19
N THR A 119 26.65 -25.88 6.48
CA THR A 119 27.85 -25.10 6.11
C THR A 119 28.74 -24.76 7.31
N GLY A 120 28.22 -24.89 8.54
CA GLY A 120 28.86 -24.43 9.77
C GLY A 120 28.99 -22.91 9.87
N LYS A 121 28.39 -22.14 8.95
CA LYS A 121 28.55 -20.68 8.88
C LYS A 121 27.39 -19.96 9.55
N LEU A 122 27.67 -18.74 10.00
CA LEU A 122 26.64 -17.79 10.37
C LEU A 122 26.03 -17.23 9.08
N GLU A 123 24.78 -17.56 8.76
CA GLU A 123 24.14 -17.21 7.51
C GLU A 123 22.96 -16.26 7.69
N THR A 124 22.83 -15.30 6.76
CA THR A 124 21.63 -14.51 6.52
C THR A 124 21.03 -14.93 5.19
N TRP A 125 19.77 -15.35 5.21
CA TRP A 125 19.02 -15.67 4.00
C TRP A 125 18.06 -14.53 3.71
N SER A 126 17.89 -14.21 2.43
CA SER A 126 16.99 -13.16 1.97
C SER A 126 16.19 -13.65 0.77
N ARG A 127 14.94 -13.20 0.68
CA ARG A 127 14.01 -13.53 -0.39
C ARG A 127 13.17 -12.29 -0.72
N ARG A 128 12.95 -12.02 -2.00
CA ARG A 128 11.99 -11.02 -2.50
C ARG A 128 10.96 -11.69 -3.39
N PHE A 129 9.71 -11.74 -2.97
CA PHE A 129 8.68 -12.47 -3.72
C PHE A 129 8.31 -11.73 -4.99
N ALA A 130 8.14 -12.49 -6.06
CA ALA A 130 7.75 -12.01 -7.36
C ALA A 130 6.21 -11.90 -7.47
N PRO A 131 5.67 -11.03 -8.35
CA PRO A 131 4.23 -10.95 -8.59
C PRO A 131 3.60 -12.31 -8.91
N GLU A 132 4.32 -13.14 -9.66
CA GLU A 132 3.86 -14.48 -10.07
C GLU A 132 3.63 -15.41 -8.87
N GLU A 133 4.24 -15.14 -7.72
CA GLU A 133 4.11 -15.95 -6.50
C GLU A 133 2.95 -15.50 -5.60
N ILE A 134 2.47 -14.27 -5.76
CA ILE A 134 1.50 -13.65 -4.85
C ILE A 134 0.20 -13.22 -5.53
N GLY A 135 0.02 -13.54 -6.81
CA GLY A 135 -1.18 -13.19 -7.59
C GLY A 135 -1.15 -11.81 -8.24
N GLY A 136 0.04 -11.23 -8.43
CA GLY A 136 0.25 -9.94 -9.11
C GLY A 136 0.92 -8.88 -8.22
N ALA A 137 1.43 -7.81 -8.84
CA ALA A 137 2.14 -6.75 -8.11
C ALA A 137 1.20 -5.96 -7.19
N GLU A 138 -0.06 -5.79 -7.60
CA GLU A 138 -1.09 -5.06 -6.88
C GLU A 138 -1.57 -5.77 -5.61
N ALA A 139 -1.35 -7.09 -5.49
CA ALA A 139 -1.70 -7.87 -4.32
C ALA A 139 -0.98 -7.39 -3.05
N PHE A 140 0.14 -6.66 -3.20
CA PHE A 140 0.90 -6.08 -2.10
C PHE A 140 0.75 -4.55 -2.00
N ASN A 141 -0.23 -3.94 -2.68
CA ASN A 141 -0.48 -2.50 -2.56
C ASN A 141 -0.91 -2.14 -1.13
N ARG A 142 -0.33 -1.06 -0.60
CA ARG A 142 -0.89 -0.43 0.60
C ARG A 142 -2.14 0.32 0.20
N LYS A 143 -3.23 0.11 0.94
CA LYS A 143 -4.52 0.72 0.68
C LYS A 143 -4.97 1.52 1.91
N TRP A 144 -5.43 2.74 1.68
CA TRP A 144 -6.03 3.61 2.67
C TRP A 144 -7.47 3.90 2.26
N LYS A 145 -8.38 3.85 3.22
CA LYS A 145 -9.81 4.06 2.99
C LYS A 145 -10.28 5.17 3.93
N ASP A 146 -10.60 6.31 3.34
CA ASP A 146 -11.00 7.52 4.06
C ASP A 146 -12.51 7.75 3.88
N ARG A 147 -13.16 8.28 4.92
CA ARG A 147 -14.61 8.53 4.92
C ARG A 147 -14.91 9.89 5.52
N THR A 148 -15.43 10.80 4.72
CA THR A 148 -15.80 12.13 5.19
C THR A 148 -17.30 12.30 5.27
N HIS A 149 -17.76 13.15 6.19
CA HIS A 149 -19.15 13.57 6.24
C HIS A 149 -19.28 15.03 6.67
N ASN A 150 -20.31 15.70 6.16
CA ASN A 150 -20.79 16.99 6.62
C ASN A 150 -22.32 16.92 6.68
N LEU A 151 -22.89 17.20 7.85
CA LEU A 151 -24.33 17.13 8.10
C LEU A 151 -24.80 18.48 8.63
N VAL A 152 -25.82 19.05 8.01
CA VAL A 152 -26.49 20.27 8.45
C VAL A 152 -27.94 19.94 8.76
N LEU A 153 -28.45 20.45 9.88
CA LEU A 153 -29.87 20.42 10.23
C LEU A 153 -30.28 21.81 10.67
N GLY A 154 -31.45 22.28 10.24
CA GLY A 154 -31.93 23.57 10.68
C GLY A 154 -33.41 23.80 10.46
N VAL A 155 -33.84 24.97 10.90
CA VAL A 155 -35.23 25.45 10.79
C VAL A 155 -35.20 26.91 10.35
N ARG A 156 -36.05 27.24 9.38
CA ARG A 156 -36.21 28.59 8.86
C ARG A 156 -37.68 28.94 8.67
N GLY A 157 -37.98 30.23 8.72
CA GLY A 157 -39.35 30.70 8.56
C GLY A 157 -39.53 32.18 8.83
N ASP A 158 -40.78 32.58 9.02
CA ASP A 158 -41.19 33.95 9.30
C ASP A 158 -42.07 34.04 10.55
N LEU A 159 -41.95 35.17 11.26
CA LEU A 159 -42.74 35.45 12.45
C LEU A 159 -44.06 36.09 12.01
N GLN A 160 -45.16 35.34 12.17
CA GLN A 160 -46.49 35.77 11.76
C GLN A 160 -46.88 37.15 12.28
N GLY A 161 -47.42 37.99 11.39
CA GLY A 161 -47.82 39.36 11.71
C GLY A 161 -46.66 40.35 11.81
N THR A 162 -45.44 39.96 11.42
CA THR A 162 -44.26 40.83 11.38
C THR A 162 -43.53 40.72 10.04
N SER A 163 -42.56 41.60 9.80
CA SER A 163 -41.67 41.55 8.64
C SER A 163 -40.38 40.74 8.89
N TRP A 164 -40.31 40.00 9.99
CA TRP A 164 -39.08 39.34 10.44
C TRP A 164 -39.06 37.86 10.07
N SER A 165 -37.89 37.40 9.60
CA SER A 165 -37.60 35.99 9.31
C SER A 165 -36.48 35.48 10.22
N TYR A 166 -36.43 34.16 10.39
CA TYR A 166 -35.40 33.49 11.18
C TYR A 166 -34.84 32.28 10.44
N ASP A 167 -33.59 31.93 10.78
CA ASP A 167 -32.90 30.72 10.35
C ASP A 167 -31.98 30.27 11.50
N LEU A 168 -32.13 29.03 11.94
CA LEU A 168 -31.34 28.41 12.99
C LEU A 168 -30.84 27.06 12.49
N GLY A 169 -29.52 26.91 12.42
CA GLY A 169 -28.87 25.69 11.93
C GLY A 169 -27.81 25.14 12.89
N PHE A 170 -27.64 23.83 12.84
CA PHE A 170 -26.55 23.09 13.46
C PHE A 170 -25.77 22.32 12.38
N ASN A 171 -24.44 22.36 12.47
CA ASN A 171 -23.55 21.65 11.55
C ASN A 171 -22.56 20.77 12.30
N THR A 172 -22.29 19.60 11.73
CA THR A 172 -21.19 18.71 12.16
C THR A 172 -20.45 18.16 10.95
N SER A 173 -19.15 17.92 11.10
CA SER A 173 -18.32 17.34 10.04
C SER A 173 -17.15 16.53 10.60
N GLY A 174 -16.67 15.57 9.82
CA GLY A 174 -15.55 14.71 10.21
C GLY A 174 -14.95 13.91 9.04
N TYR A 175 -13.87 13.18 9.34
CA TYR A 175 -13.09 12.32 8.44
C TYR A 175 -12.72 10.98 9.09
#